data_AF-A0A9D5A753-F1
#
_entry.id   AF-A0A9D5A753-F1
#
_cell.length_a   1.000
_cell.length_b   1.000
_cell.length_c   1.000
_cell.angle_alpha   90.00
_cell.angle_beta   90.00
_cell.angle_gamma   90.00
#
_symmetry.space_group_name_H-M   'P 1'
#
loop_
_entity.id
_entity.type
_entity.pdbx_description
1 polymer ?
#
loop_
_entity_poly.entity_id
_entity_poly.type
_entity_poly.pdbx_seq_one_letter_code
_entity_poly.pdbx_strand_id
1 'polypeptide(L)'
;MNKLLTEENERLQKQVSELVNENGFMRQQLQPAVSAAPNADGNGNDSAAATPRSTMRDANSPAGFQSIAEETLTEFLSKATGTAVEWVQMPGMKPGPDSVGIFAISQGCNGVAARACGLVSLEPSKIVEILKDRSTWFRDCRSSEMFTMFSTGNGGTIELLYTQTYSPMTLSTARDFWTLRYTTNLDNGSI
;
A
#
# COMPACT_ATOMS: atom_id res chain seq x y z
N MET A 1 -43.27 -19.98 23.24
CA MET A 1 -41.88 -19.71 22.84
C MET A 1 -41.78 -19.95 21.34
N ASN A 2 -41.22 -19.00 20.58
CA ASN A 2 -41.32 -19.00 19.12
C ASN A 2 -40.24 -19.93 18.53
N LYS A 3 -40.65 -21.09 18.00
CA LYS A 3 -39.78 -22.19 17.56
C LYS A 3 -38.71 -21.74 16.55
N LEU A 4 -39.07 -20.81 15.67
CA LEU A 4 -38.17 -20.23 14.66
C LEU A 4 -37.06 -19.38 15.29
N LEU A 5 -37.35 -18.71 16.41
CA LEU A 5 -36.37 -17.91 17.15
C LEU A 5 -35.37 -18.80 17.90
N THR A 6 -35.82 -19.98 18.33
CA THR A 6 -34.95 -20.97 18.99
C THR A 6 -33.98 -21.58 17.98
N GLU A 7 -34.47 -21.94 16.79
CA GLU A 7 -33.66 -22.51 15.70
C GLU A 7 -32.62 -21.50 15.18
N GLU A 8 -32.99 -20.22 15.00
CA GLU A 8 -32.03 -19.18 14.60
C GLU A 8 -30.97 -18.90 15.68
N ASN A 9 -31.34 -18.93 16.97
CA ASN A 9 -30.37 -18.76 18.04
C ASN A 9 -29.37 -19.92 18.10
N GLU A 10 -29.82 -21.17 17.91
CA GLU A 10 -28.91 -22.32 17.83
C GLU A 10 -27.96 -22.19 16.63
N ARG A 11 -28.47 -21.76 15.47
CA ARG A 11 -27.65 -21.51 14.27
C ARG A 11 -26.59 -20.43 14.52
N LEU A 12 -26.97 -19.32 15.13
CA LEU A 12 -26.06 -18.23 15.47
C LEU A 12 -25.03 -18.64 16.51
N GLN A 13 -25.42 -19.39 17.54
CA GLN A 13 -24.48 -19.92 18.54
C GLN A 13 -23.43 -20.83 17.91
N LYS A 14 -23.83 -21.66 16.95
CA LYS A 14 -22.89 -22.52 16.20
C LYS A 14 -21.89 -21.67 15.40
N GLN A 15 -22.37 -20.65 14.69
CA GLN A 15 -21.53 -19.77 13.89
C GLN A 15 -20.53 -18.96 14.76
N VAL A 16 -20.96 -18.50 15.95
CA VAL A 16 -20.07 -17.83 16.90
C VAL A 16 -18.99 -18.79 17.41
N SER A 17 -19.34 -20.04 17.71
CA SER A 17 -18.37 -21.05 18.16
C SER A 17 -17.32 -21.34 17.09
N GLU A 18 -17.72 -21.46 15.82
CA GLU A 18 -16.82 -21.63 14.68
C GLU A 18 -15.85 -20.44 14.54
N LEU A 19 -16.38 -19.20 14.58
CA LEU A 19 -15.56 -17.98 14.48
C LEU A 19 -14.59 -17.81 15.66
N VAL A 20 -14.97 -18.23 16.87
CA VAL A 20 -14.08 -18.20 18.05
C VAL A 20 -12.94 -19.20 17.91
N ASN A 21 -13.22 -20.40 17.40
CA ASN A 21 -12.19 -21.41 17.14
C ASN A 21 -11.23 -20.95 16.04
N GLU A 22 -11.74 -20.39 14.94
CA GLU A 22 -10.91 -19.84 13.87
C GLU A 22 -10.04 -18.67 14.36
N ASN A 23 -10.60 -17.76 15.17
CA ASN A 23 -9.82 -16.71 15.83
C ASN A 23 -8.74 -17.28 16.75
N GLY A 24 -9.05 -18.31 17.53
CA GLY A 24 -8.09 -19.00 18.39
C GLY A 24 -6.92 -19.58 17.60
N PHE A 25 -7.23 -20.22 16.47
CA PHE A 25 -6.23 -20.75 15.54
C PHE A 25 -5.36 -19.64 14.93
N MET A 26 -5.96 -18.54 14.46
CA MET A 26 -5.20 -17.40 13.94
C MET A 26 -4.28 -16.78 15.00
N ARG A 27 -4.74 -16.68 16.26
CA ARG A 27 -3.91 -16.20 17.38
C ARG A 27 -2.75 -17.15 17.70
N GLN A 28 -2.96 -18.47 17.60
CA GLN A 28 -1.89 -19.46 17.75
C GLN A 28 -0.86 -19.38 16.61
N GLN A 29 -1.30 -19.18 15.36
CA GLN A 29 -0.40 -18.94 14.22
C GLN A 29 0.42 -17.65 14.38
N LEU A 30 -0.12 -16.64 15.08
CA LEU A 30 0.58 -15.39 15.39
C LEU A 30 1.51 -15.49 16.63
N GLN A 31 1.27 -16.43 17.55
CA GLN A 31 2.04 -16.57 18.80
C GLN A 31 3.51 -17.04 18.66
N PRO A 32 3.95 -17.87 17.69
CA PRO A 32 5.38 -18.17 17.55
C PRO A 32 6.21 -16.94 17.17
N ALA A 33 5.59 -15.81 16.79
CA ALA A 33 6.30 -14.57 16.48
C ALA A 33 6.57 -13.66 17.72
N VAL A 34 6.02 -13.96 18.89
CA VAL A 34 6.13 -13.07 20.08
C VAL A 34 6.86 -13.73 21.27
N SER A 35 7.16 -15.03 21.19
CA SER A 35 7.74 -15.78 22.32
C SER A 35 8.98 -16.58 21.93
N ALA A 36 9.96 -15.97 21.26
CA ALA A 36 11.27 -16.60 21.06
C ALA A 36 12.39 -15.57 20.82
N ALA A 37 12.90 -15.00 21.91
CA ALA A 37 14.33 -14.79 22.10
C ALA A 37 14.62 -15.30 23.51
N PRO A 38 15.60 -16.20 23.75
CA PRO A 38 16.95 -16.10 23.21
C PRO A 38 17.57 -17.43 22.71
N ASN A 39 18.74 -17.28 22.08
CA ASN A 39 19.82 -18.26 21.84
C ASN A 39 19.86 -18.98 20.47
N ALA A 40 20.91 -18.59 19.72
CA ALA A 40 21.92 -19.40 19.02
C ALA A 40 21.53 -20.67 18.25
N ASP A 41 22.00 -20.67 17.00
CA ASP A 41 22.41 -21.80 16.15
C ASP A 41 21.34 -22.76 15.62
N GLY A 42 21.28 -22.89 14.29
CA GLY A 42 20.60 -24.02 13.66
C GLY A 42 20.09 -23.79 12.24
N ASN A 43 20.91 -24.16 11.27
CA ASN A 43 20.62 -24.32 9.84
C ASN A 43 19.30 -25.07 9.55
N GLY A 44 18.49 -24.55 8.60
CA GLY A 44 17.28 -25.21 8.12
C GLY A 44 16.68 -24.49 6.92
N ASN A 45 17.13 -24.88 5.73
CA ASN A 45 16.70 -24.41 4.42
C ASN A 45 15.30 -24.96 4.10
N ASP A 46 14.36 -24.13 3.63
CA ASP A 46 13.46 -24.50 2.54
C ASP A 46 12.74 -23.28 1.94
N SER A 47 12.84 -23.18 0.61
CA SER A 47 12.33 -22.10 -0.22
C SER A 47 10.82 -22.16 -0.38
N ALA A 48 10.13 -21.06 -0.08
CA ALA A 48 8.93 -20.66 -0.79
C ALA A 48 8.74 -19.14 -0.67
N ALA A 49 8.84 -18.44 -1.81
CA ALA A 49 8.50 -17.03 -2.04
C ALA A 49 9.05 -16.03 -1.01
N ALA A 50 10.24 -15.50 -1.29
CA ALA A 50 10.75 -14.30 -0.63
C ALA A 50 9.89 -13.07 -1.01
N THR A 51 8.75 -12.89 -0.33
CA THR A 51 8.44 -11.53 0.13
C THR A 51 9.64 -11.06 0.94
N PRO A 52 10.18 -9.85 0.73
CA PRO A 52 11.09 -9.28 1.71
C PRO A 52 10.28 -9.16 2.99
N ARG A 53 10.43 -10.15 3.88
CA ARG A 53 10.07 -9.98 5.29
C ARG A 53 10.94 -8.83 5.71
N SER A 54 10.39 -7.62 5.73
CA SER A 54 11.01 -6.51 6.43
C SER A 54 11.27 -7.06 7.81
N THR A 55 12.53 -7.38 8.10
CA THR A 55 12.97 -7.63 9.46
C THR A 55 12.38 -6.49 10.25
N MET A 56 11.53 -6.82 11.23
CA MET A 56 10.86 -5.87 12.12
C MET A 56 11.94 -5.04 12.80
N ARG A 57 12.44 -4.03 12.09
CA ARG A 57 13.45 -3.10 12.54
C ARG A 57 12.67 -2.08 13.33
N ASP A 58 12.75 -2.27 14.63
CA ASP A 58 12.41 -1.32 15.69
C ASP A 58 11.32 -0.33 15.26
N ALA A 59 10.08 -0.81 15.20
CA ALA A 59 8.89 -0.06 14.75
C ALA A 59 8.63 1.23 15.57
N ASN A 60 9.39 1.45 16.64
CA ASN A 60 9.34 2.60 17.53
C ASN A 60 10.43 3.65 17.27
N SER A 61 11.35 3.42 16.31
CA SER A 61 12.40 4.37 15.95
C SER A 61 12.10 5.06 14.62
N PRO A 62 12.25 6.40 14.52
CA PRO A 62 12.14 7.13 13.25
C PRO A 62 13.03 6.58 12.13
N ALA A 63 14.13 5.91 12.48
CA ALA A 63 15.04 5.26 11.54
C ALA A 63 14.37 4.10 10.77
N GLY A 64 13.38 3.43 11.36
CA GLY A 64 12.62 2.36 10.71
C GLY A 64 11.82 2.87 9.51
N PHE A 65 11.14 4.01 9.67
CA PHE A 65 10.38 4.63 8.57
C PHE A 65 11.27 5.08 7.43
N GLN A 66 12.47 5.61 7.73
CA GLN A 66 13.42 5.98 6.69
C GLN A 66 13.87 4.76 5.88
N SER A 67 14.21 3.64 6.54
CA SER A 67 14.59 2.43 5.82
C SER A 67 13.46 1.90 4.94
N ILE A 68 12.21 1.90 5.42
CA ILE A 68 11.05 1.46 4.63
C ILE A 68 10.86 2.38 3.42
N ALA A 69 11.00 3.69 3.62
CA ALA A 69 10.86 4.68 2.56
C ALA A 69 11.93 4.52 1.46
N GLU A 70 13.19 4.32 1.84
CA GLU A 70 14.31 4.11 0.90
C GLU A 70 14.22 2.77 0.17
N GLU A 71 13.81 1.69 0.85
CA GLU A 71 13.56 0.38 0.23
C GLU A 71 12.42 0.48 -0.78
N THR A 72 11.30 1.11 -0.39
CA THR A 72 10.13 1.32 -1.26
C THR A 72 10.47 2.16 -2.48
N LEU A 73 11.28 3.22 -2.31
CA LEU A 73 11.76 4.04 -3.43
C LEU A 73 12.60 3.23 -4.41
N THR A 74 13.52 2.41 -3.90
CA THR A 74 14.38 1.55 -4.73
C THR A 74 13.53 0.56 -5.54
N GLU A 75 12.58 -0.10 -4.88
CA GLU A 75 11.63 -1.00 -5.55
C GLU A 75 10.79 -0.26 -6.59
N PHE A 76 10.25 0.91 -6.25
CA PHE A 76 9.46 1.74 -7.16
C PHE A 76 10.25 2.11 -8.41
N LEU A 77 11.48 2.61 -8.28
CA LEU A 77 12.31 3.00 -9.42
C LEU A 77 12.60 1.81 -10.33
N SER A 78 12.87 0.63 -9.74
CA SER A 78 13.11 -0.61 -10.50
C SER A 78 11.90 -1.02 -11.37
N LYS A 79 10.68 -0.76 -10.89
CA LYS A 79 9.41 -1.07 -11.59
C LYS A 79 8.98 0.03 -12.56
N ALA A 80 9.13 1.29 -12.16
CA ALA A 80 8.64 2.47 -12.90
C ALA A 80 9.53 2.84 -14.08
N THR A 81 10.85 2.70 -13.93
CA THR A 81 11.83 3.07 -14.97
C THR A 81 12.70 1.91 -15.43
N GLY A 82 12.85 0.87 -14.61
CA GLY A 82 13.61 -0.32 -14.95
C GLY A 82 12.83 -1.34 -15.78
N THR A 83 13.40 -2.53 -15.89
CA THR A 83 12.84 -3.68 -16.65
C THR A 83 12.20 -4.72 -15.73
N ALA A 84 11.95 -4.39 -14.46
CA ALA A 84 11.42 -5.35 -13.49
C ALA A 84 9.96 -5.76 -13.76
N VAL A 85 9.25 -4.98 -14.59
CA VAL A 85 7.86 -5.24 -14.99
C VAL A 85 7.76 -5.21 -16.50
N GLU A 86 7.15 -6.25 -17.07
CA GLU A 86 6.74 -6.25 -18.48
C GLU A 86 5.47 -5.40 -18.62
N TRP A 87 5.59 -4.27 -19.31
CA TRP A 87 4.50 -3.32 -19.49
C TRP A 87 3.81 -3.52 -20.84
N VAL A 88 2.50 -3.73 -20.79
CA VAL A 88 1.64 -3.81 -21.98
C VAL A 88 0.71 -2.62 -22.01
N GLN A 89 0.61 -1.97 -23.17
CA GLN A 89 -0.34 -0.87 -23.35
C GLN A 89 -1.76 -1.36 -23.09
N MET A 90 -2.53 -0.58 -22.33
CA MET A 90 -3.91 -0.89 -21.98
C MET A 90 -4.75 -1.17 -23.25
N PRO A 91 -5.32 -2.38 -23.41
CA PRO A 91 -6.15 -2.71 -24.55
C PRO A 91 -7.38 -1.80 -24.64
N GLY A 92 -7.77 -1.42 -25.86
CA GLY A 92 -8.96 -0.59 -26.09
C GLY A 92 -8.76 0.92 -25.86
N MET A 93 -7.60 1.35 -25.35
CA MET A 93 -7.23 2.76 -25.30
C MET A 93 -6.61 3.18 -26.65
N LYS A 94 -7.41 3.79 -27.53
CA LYS A 94 -6.85 4.64 -28.60
C LYS A 94 -6.56 6.01 -27.99
N PRO A 95 -5.30 6.49 -27.99
CA PRO A 95 -5.02 7.86 -27.60
C PRO A 95 -5.88 8.78 -28.47
N GLY A 96 -6.79 9.53 -27.85
CA GLY A 96 -7.46 10.63 -28.55
C GLY A 96 -6.43 11.65 -29.02
N PRO A 97 -6.77 12.54 -29.96
CA PRO A 97 -5.86 13.59 -30.42
C PRO A 97 -5.31 14.46 -29.27
N ASP A 98 -6.06 14.56 -28.16
CA ASP A 98 -5.67 15.31 -26.95
C ASP A 98 -5.08 14.42 -25.83
N SER A 99 -4.81 13.14 -26.11
CA SER A 99 -4.24 12.23 -25.12
C SER A 99 -2.74 12.45 -25.00
N VAL A 100 -2.32 13.16 -23.94
CA VAL A 100 -0.92 13.51 -23.68
C VAL A 100 -0.16 12.38 -22.96
N GLY A 101 -0.73 11.17 -22.86
CA GLY A 101 -0.16 10.11 -22.03
C GLY A 101 -0.25 8.68 -22.54
N ILE A 102 0.66 7.86 -22.00
CA ILE A 102 0.77 6.43 -22.21
C ILE A 102 0.23 5.73 -20.97
N PHE A 103 -0.70 4.79 -21.18
CA PHE A 103 -1.25 3.94 -20.13
C PHE A 103 -0.87 2.48 -20.39
N ALA A 104 -0.21 1.86 -19.42
CA ALA A 104 0.20 0.47 -19.48
C ALA A 104 -0.14 -0.26 -18.19
N ILE A 105 -0.33 -1.58 -18.30
CA ILE A 105 -0.53 -2.49 -17.18
C ILE A 105 0.55 -3.57 -17.20
N SER A 106 0.83 -4.14 -16.04
CA SER A 106 1.77 -5.22 -15.90
C SER A 106 1.24 -6.52 -16.52
N GLN A 107 2.07 -7.20 -17.30
CA GLN A 107 1.82 -8.55 -17.80
C GLN A 107 2.65 -9.57 -17.01
N GLY A 108 2.04 -10.71 -16.68
CA GLY A 108 2.77 -11.86 -16.14
C GLY A 108 3.34 -11.72 -14.72
N CYS A 109 3.03 -10.64 -13.98
CA CYS A 109 3.48 -10.47 -12.60
C CYS A 109 2.44 -10.94 -11.57
N ASN A 110 2.90 -11.30 -10.37
CA ASN A 110 2.02 -11.52 -9.22
C ASN A 110 1.43 -10.19 -8.75
N GLY A 111 0.18 -9.92 -9.13
CA GLY A 111 -0.55 -8.69 -8.80
C GLY A 111 -0.88 -7.85 -10.03
N VAL A 112 -1.46 -6.67 -9.80
CA VAL A 112 -1.80 -5.71 -10.86
C VAL A 112 -1.07 -4.41 -10.59
N ALA A 113 -0.19 -4.02 -11.51
CA ALA A 113 0.40 -2.69 -11.54
C ALA A 113 -0.06 -1.94 -12.79
N ALA A 114 -0.21 -0.63 -12.66
CA ALA A 114 -0.54 0.27 -13.75
C ALA A 114 0.48 1.41 -13.79
N ARG A 115 0.79 1.88 -14.99
CA ARG A 115 1.68 3.01 -15.25
C ARG A 115 0.96 3.98 -16.17
N ALA A 116 0.93 5.24 -15.77
CA ALA A 116 0.49 6.35 -16.60
C ALA A 116 1.64 7.36 -16.69
N CYS A 117 2.03 7.71 -17.91
CA CYS A 117 3.03 8.75 -18.18
C CYS A 117 2.36 9.86 -18.98
N GLY A 118 2.64 11.12 -18.65
CA GLY A 118 2.20 12.26 -19.45
C GLY A 118 3.18 13.42 -19.34
N LEU A 119 3.24 14.25 -20.38
CA LEU A 119 4.03 15.47 -20.37
C LEU A 119 3.15 16.64 -19.89
N VAL A 120 3.72 17.47 -19.01
CA VAL A 120 3.06 18.66 -18.47
C VAL A 120 4.03 19.84 -18.52
N SER A 121 3.51 21.04 -18.77
CA SER A 121 4.30 22.26 -18.89
C SER A 121 4.44 22.99 -17.53
N LEU A 122 4.89 22.26 -16.50
CA LEU A 122 5.08 22.78 -15.14
C LEU A 122 6.42 22.30 -14.56
N GLU A 123 6.99 23.07 -13.64
CA GLU A 123 8.17 22.65 -12.88
C GLU A 123 7.84 21.47 -11.93
N PRO A 124 8.78 20.54 -11.68
CA PRO A 124 8.54 19.37 -10.83
C PRO A 124 7.98 19.71 -9.44
N SER A 125 8.48 20.77 -8.81
CA SER A 125 8.02 21.24 -7.51
C SER A 125 6.53 21.61 -7.51
N LYS A 126 6.05 22.29 -8.56
CA LYS A 126 4.65 22.65 -8.74
C LYS A 126 3.76 21.44 -8.99
N ILE A 127 4.27 20.45 -9.71
CA ILE A 127 3.56 19.18 -9.90
C ILE A 127 3.41 18.47 -8.55
N VAL A 128 4.47 18.41 -7.74
CA VAL A 128 4.42 17.79 -6.40
C VAL A 128 3.44 18.53 -5.50
N GLU A 129 3.45 19.87 -5.46
CA GLU A 129 2.46 20.66 -4.70
C GLU A 129 1.02 20.27 -5.07
N ILE A 130 0.69 20.23 -6.37
CA ILE A 130 -0.64 19.84 -6.86
C ILE A 130 -0.96 18.38 -6.47
N LEU A 131 -0.05 17.43 -6.73
CA LEU A 131 -0.26 16.01 -6.43
C LEU A 131 -0.49 15.76 -4.94
N LYS A 132 0.18 16.53 -4.07
CA LYS A 132 0.03 16.43 -2.63
C LYS A 132 -1.33 16.97 -2.15
N ASP A 133 -1.86 18.01 -2.79
CA ASP A 133 -3.17 18.58 -2.48
C ASP A 133 -4.31 17.85 -3.20
N ARG A 134 -4.54 16.58 -2.81
CA ARG A 134 -5.57 15.73 -3.42
C ARG A 134 -6.97 16.35 -3.37
N SER A 135 -7.26 17.18 -2.37
CA SER A 135 -8.58 17.78 -2.19
C SER A 135 -8.99 18.71 -3.33
N THR A 136 -8.04 19.30 -4.05
CA THR A 136 -8.33 20.26 -5.12
C THR A 136 -8.58 19.63 -6.48
N TRP A 137 -8.09 18.41 -6.72
CA TRP A 137 -8.16 17.78 -8.05
C TRP A 137 -8.72 16.36 -8.05
N PHE A 138 -8.66 15.62 -6.95
CA PHE A 138 -9.22 14.28 -6.87
C PHE A 138 -10.66 14.35 -6.37
N ARG A 139 -11.61 14.31 -7.31
CA ARG A 139 -13.07 14.44 -7.05
C ARG A 139 -13.58 13.50 -5.96
N ASP A 140 -13.05 12.28 -5.89
CA ASP A 140 -13.50 11.29 -4.92
C ASP A 140 -12.77 11.41 -3.58
N CYS A 141 -11.83 12.34 -3.43
CA CYS A 141 -11.19 12.67 -2.16
C CYS A 141 -12.19 13.41 -1.26
N ARG A 142 -12.61 12.76 -0.18
CA ARG A 142 -13.46 13.40 0.84
C ARG A 142 -12.64 14.22 1.82
N SER A 143 -11.51 13.68 2.27
CA SER A 143 -10.58 14.33 3.20
C SER A 143 -9.18 13.74 3.03
N SER A 144 -8.16 14.56 3.28
CA SER A 144 -6.77 14.11 3.32
C SER A 144 -6.05 14.91 4.40
N GLU A 145 -5.62 14.23 5.46
CA GLU A 145 -5.05 14.84 6.65
C GLU A 145 -3.64 14.28 6.90
N MET A 146 -2.68 15.17 7.13
CA MET A 146 -1.33 14.79 7.55
C MET A 146 -1.28 14.69 9.07
N PHE A 147 -1.01 13.50 9.59
CA PHE A 147 -0.95 13.25 11.02
C PHE A 147 0.42 13.56 11.62
N THR A 148 1.49 13.26 10.88
CA THR A 148 2.87 13.58 11.30
C THR A 148 3.80 13.67 10.10
N MET A 149 4.93 14.34 10.30
CA MET A 149 5.97 14.57 9.32
C MET A 149 7.35 14.40 9.97
N PHE A 150 8.25 13.72 9.25
CA PHE A 150 9.64 13.52 9.61
C PHE A 150 10.53 14.06 8.50
N SER A 151 11.56 14.83 8.85
CA SER A 151 12.61 15.20 7.90
C SER A 151 13.65 14.09 7.84
N THR A 152 14.12 13.75 6.66
CA THR A 152 15.20 12.76 6.48
C THR A 152 16.55 13.47 6.32
N GLY A 153 17.64 12.81 6.71
CA GLY A 153 18.99 13.41 6.69
C GLY A 153 19.50 13.81 5.30
N ASN A 154 18.88 13.29 4.24
CA ASN A 154 19.18 13.59 2.83
C ASN A 154 18.31 14.73 2.25
N GLY A 155 17.57 15.48 3.08
CA GLY A 155 16.73 16.59 2.63
C GLY A 155 15.37 16.17 2.07
N GLY A 156 14.99 14.90 2.22
CA GLY A 156 13.65 14.41 1.96
C GLY A 156 12.70 14.56 3.15
N THR A 157 11.45 14.16 2.93
CA THR A 157 10.38 14.24 3.94
C THR A 157 9.53 12.98 3.91
N ILE A 158 9.21 12.43 5.08
CA ILE A 158 8.29 11.32 5.26
C ILE A 158 7.04 11.84 5.98
N GLU A 159 5.87 11.61 5.39
CA GLU A 159 4.58 12.06 5.90
C GLU A 159 3.68 10.84 6.15
N LEU A 160 3.00 10.81 7.29
CA LEU A 160 1.93 9.84 7.55
C LEU A 160 0.58 10.52 7.28
N LEU A 161 -0.14 10.02 6.29
CA LEU A 161 -1.42 10.58 5.87
C LEU A 161 -2.56 9.61 6.11
N TYR A 162 -3.68 10.17 6.55
CA TYR A 162 -4.98 9.54 6.49
C TYR A 162 -5.77 10.16 5.34
N THR A 163 -6.40 9.34 4.51
CA THR A 163 -7.22 9.81 3.38
C THR A 163 -8.53 9.06 3.35
N GLN A 164 -9.64 9.79 3.23
CA GLN A 164 -10.96 9.23 3.03
C GLN A 164 -11.42 9.49 1.60
N THR A 165 -12.06 8.49 1.01
CA THR A 165 -12.60 8.57 -0.35
C THR A 165 -14.09 8.28 -0.35
N TYR A 166 -14.83 9.02 -1.17
CA TYR A 166 -16.22 8.70 -1.47
C TYR A 166 -16.30 7.32 -2.13
N SER A 167 -17.48 6.71 -2.05
CA SER A 167 -17.69 5.43 -2.72
C SER A 167 -17.66 5.63 -4.24
N PRO A 168 -16.81 4.89 -4.98
CA PRO A 168 -16.69 5.05 -6.42
C PRO A 168 -17.92 4.56 -7.19
N MET A 169 -18.75 3.71 -6.57
CA MET A 169 -19.97 3.15 -7.17
C MET A 169 -21.07 3.03 -6.11
N THR A 170 -22.34 3.08 -6.55
CA THR A 170 -23.52 2.98 -5.67
C THR A 170 -23.55 1.72 -4.79
N LEU A 171 -22.85 0.65 -5.20
CA LEU A 171 -22.81 -0.63 -4.49
C LEU A 171 -21.51 -0.87 -3.70
N SER A 172 -20.55 0.07 -3.72
CA SER A 172 -19.36 -0.01 -2.87
C SER A 172 -19.51 0.85 -1.63
N THR A 173 -18.72 0.55 -0.60
CA THR A 173 -18.56 1.43 0.57
C THR A 173 -17.47 2.47 0.31
N ALA A 174 -17.53 3.59 1.05
CA ALA A 174 -16.41 4.51 1.17
C ALA A 174 -15.16 3.77 1.68
N ARG A 175 -13.97 4.27 1.32
CA ARG A 175 -12.69 3.67 1.71
C ARG A 175 -11.82 4.72 2.38
N ASP A 176 -11.14 4.26 3.42
CA ASP A 176 -10.18 5.06 4.16
C ASP A 176 -8.80 4.39 4.09
N PHE A 177 -7.75 5.19 4.03
CA PHE A 177 -6.38 4.73 3.83
C PHE A 177 -5.44 5.42 4.81
N TRP A 178 -4.51 4.63 5.35
CA TRP A 178 -3.29 5.14 5.97
C TRP A 178 -2.14 4.92 5.00
N THR A 179 -1.43 6.00 4.64
CA THR A 179 -0.31 5.94 3.69
C THR A 179 0.90 6.66 4.26
N LEU A 180 2.06 6.02 4.14
CA LEU A 180 3.35 6.67 4.31
C LEU A 180 3.77 7.25 2.96
N ARG A 181 3.96 8.57 2.88
CA ARG A 181 4.43 9.27 1.67
C ARG A 181 5.85 9.75 1.90
N TYR A 182 6.78 9.27 1.08
CA TYR A 182 8.15 9.77 1.05
C TYR A 182 8.32 10.70 -0.15
N THR A 183 8.99 11.84 0.05
CA THR A 183 9.34 12.80 -1.00
C THR A 183 10.82 13.11 -0.88
N THR A 184 11.58 12.97 -1.96
CA THR A 184 13.02 13.20 -1.96
C THR A 184 13.47 13.67 -3.33
N ASN A 185 14.53 14.47 -3.37
CA ASN A 185 15.13 14.84 -4.65
C ASN A 185 16.11 13.75 -5.08
N LEU A 186 16.13 13.44 -6.38
CA LEU A 186 17.10 12.54 -7.00
C LEU A 186 18.16 13.33 -7.76
N ASP A 187 19.33 12.72 -7.97
CA ASP A 187 20.48 13.35 -8.63
C ASP A 187 20.20 13.83 -10.06
N ASN A 188 19.22 13.22 -10.72
CA ASN A 188 18.78 13.58 -12.06
C ASN A 188 17.76 14.75 -12.09
N GLY A 189 17.48 15.37 -10.94
CA GLY A 189 16.52 16.46 -10.79
C GLY A 189 15.05 16.03 -10.65
N SER A 190 14.77 14.73 -10.55
CA SER A 190 13.42 14.22 -10.26
C SER A 190 13.10 14.35 -8.77
N ILE A 191 11.80 14.34 -8.43
CA ILE A 191 11.26 14.45 -7.06
C ILE A 191 10.32 13.28 -6.78
#